data_AF-A0A2Z5ZM87-F1
#
_entry.id   AF-A0A2Z5ZM87-F1
#
_cell.length_a   1.000
_cell.length_b   1.000
_cell.length_c   1.000
_cell.angle_alpha   90.00
_cell.angle_beta   90.00
_cell.angle_gamma   90.00
#
_symmetry.space_group_name_H-M   'P 1'
#
loop_
_entity.id
_entity.type
_entity.pdbx_description
1 polymer ?
#
loop_
_entity_poly.entity_id
_entity_poly.type
_entity_poly.pdbx_seq_one_letter_code
_entity_poly.pdbx_strand_id
1 'polypeptide(L)'
;MDYFVLLSPPFQVADEPNHFMRVLQIAQGNLVGIRQSKTESGALLPMTAPMFAASFNKLPFAPQEKVTADMLVKAMSLRWPSSLTFVSLPNTVIYPPTSYVGAVTGVLWAHTLHATPFGTLYLARIGNLVINVGVSVCALLLSPEAGLFLVAILILPMSISLMASCSQDGMVLALMALGIACTLRWFREHNEKNALCLLVSAAFL
;
A
#
# COMPACT_ATOMS: atom_id res chain seq x y z
N MET A 1 15.04 -9.61 8.63
CA MET A 1 13.73 -9.05 8.25
C MET A 1 13.60 -7.79 9.07
N ASP A 2 13.93 -6.64 8.49
CA ASP A 2 13.91 -5.37 9.22
C ASP A 2 12.57 -4.70 8.90
N TYR A 3 11.66 -4.74 9.87
CA TYR A 3 10.22 -4.49 9.76
C TYR A 3 9.83 -3.01 9.86
N PHE A 4 10.58 -2.11 9.24
CA PHE A 4 10.35 -0.67 9.45
C PHE A 4 10.57 0.13 8.17
N VAL A 5 9.66 1.07 7.90
CA VAL A 5 9.65 1.96 6.72
C VAL A 5 11.03 2.50 6.38
N LEU A 6 11.79 2.93 7.40
CA LEU A 6 13.11 3.54 7.27
C LEU A 6 14.27 2.53 7.21
N LEU A 7 14.11 1.37 7.84
CA LEU A 7 15.18 0.37 7.93
C LEU A 7 15.21 -0.56 6.73
N SER A 8 14.06 -0.82 6.11
CA SER A 8 13.99 -1.58 4.86
C SER A 8 14.62 -0.75 3.74
N PRO A 9 15.71 -1.20 3.11
CA PRO A 9 16.26 -0.48 1.98
C PRO A 9 15.25 -0.38 0.82
N PRO A 10 15.47 0.53 -0.15
CA PRO A 10 14.60 0.66 -1.31
C PRO A 10 14.45 -0.69 -2.05
N PHE A 11 13.21 -1.03 -2.41
CA PHE A 11 12.91 -2.19 -3.25
C PHE A 11 13.35 -3.54 -2.67
N GLN A 12 13.37 -3.66 -1.35
CA GLN A 12 13.60 -4.93 -0.64
C GLN A 12 12.29 -5.62 -0.24
N VAL A 13 11.15 -5.03 -0.58
CA VAL A 13 9.83 -5.68 -0.50
C VAL A 13 9.50 -6.27 -1.87
N ALA A 14 8.87 -7.44 -1.89
CA ALA A 14 8.47 -8.13 -3.12
C ALA A 14 7.62 -7.20 -4.01
N ASP A 15 7.94 -7.20 -5.31
CA ASP A 15 7.27 -6.41 -6.37
C ASP A 15 7.16 -4.89 -6.13
N GLU A 16 7.81 -4.35 -5.09
CA GLU A 16 7.74 -2.95 -4.70
C GLU A 16 8.17 -1.97 -5.82
N PRO A 17 9.16 -2.27 -6.69
CA PRO A 17 9.44 -1.41 -7.84
C PRO A 17 8.21 -1.16 -8.71
N ASN A 18 7.49 -2.22 -9.07
CA ASN A 18 6.33 -2.12 -9.96
C ASN A 18 5.17 -1.41 -9.27
N HIS A 19 4.97 -1.69 -7.97
CA HIS A 19 3.97 -0.98 -7.19
C HIS A 19 4.30 0.51 -7.05
N PHE A 20 5.56 0.88 -6.79
CA PHE A 20 5.99 2.27 -6.74
C PHE A 20 5.70 3.00 -8.05
N MET A 21 6.03 2.39 -9.19
CA MET A 21 5.74 2.95 -10.52
C MET A 21 4.22 3.08 -10.77
N ARG A 22 3.41 2.11 -10.34
CA ARG A 22 1.94 2.21 -10.38
C ARG A 22 1.41 3.33 -9.49
N VAL A 23 1.95 3.52 -8.29
CA VAL A 23 1.57 4.61 -7.38
C VAL A 23 1.91 5.96 -7.99
N LEU A 24 3.08 6.12 -8.60
CA LEU A 24 3.45 7.35 -9.31
C LEU A 24 2.47 7.67 -10.44
N GLN A 25 2.09 6.67 -11.23
CA GLN A 25 1.11 6.83 -12.29
C GLN A 25 -0.23 7.35 -11.75
N ILE A 26 -0.75 6.73 -10.69
CA ILE A 26 -2.03 7.12 -10.09
C ILE A 26 -1.94 8.54 -9.50
N ALA A 27 -0.83 8.88 -8.85
CA ALA A 27 -0.59 10.19 -8.26
C ALA A 27 -0.52 11.32 -9.32
N GLN A 28 -0.14 11.01 -10.57
CA GLN A 28 -0.17 11.92 -11.70
C GLN A 28 -1.58 12.10 -12.32
N GLY A 29 -2.60 11.47 -11.74
CA GLY A 29 -3.98 11.49 -12.24
C GLY A 29 -4.30 10.43 -13.29
N ASN A 30 -3.32 9.60 -13.67
CA ASN A 30 -3.51 8.55 -14.67
C ASN A 30 -4.03 7.26 -14.02
N LEU A 31 -5.33 7.23 -13.72
CA LEU A 31 -5.95 6.10 -13.00
C LEU A 31 -5.90 4.78 -13.79
N VAL A 32 -6.01 4.85 -15.12
CA VAL A 32 -6.04 3.69 -16.01
C VAL A 32 -4.70 3.51 -16.71
N GLY A 33 -4.25 2.26 -16.80
CA GLY A 33 -3.06 1.85 -17.54
C GLY A 33 -3.15 2.09 -19.04
N ILE A 34 -1.98 2.23 -19.67
CA ILE A 34 -1.84 2.23 -21.12
C ILE A 34 -1.54 0.80 -21.56
N ARG A 35 -2.41 0.23 -22.39
CA ARG A 35 -2.18 -1.07 -23.03
C ARG A 35 -1.47 -0.87 -24.36
N GLN A 36 -0.26 -1.42 -24.52
CA GLN A 36 0.49 -1.35 -25.78
C GLN A 36 0.30 -2.59 -26.65
N SER A 37 0.12 -3.77 -26.04
CA SER A 37 -0.09 -5.01 -26.79
C SER A 37 -0.99 -5.99 -26.02
N LYS A 38 -1.13 -7.23 -26.51
CA LYS A 38 -1.91 -8.25 -25.80
C LYS A 38 -1.33 -8.57 -24.42
N THR A 39 -0.01 -8.54 -24.28
CA THR A 39 0.74 -8.92 -23.07
C THR A 39 1.43 -7.74 -22.38
N GLU A 40 1.40 -6.55 -22.98
CA GLU A 40 2.10 -5.38 -22.46
C GLU A 40 1.14 -4.27 -22.05
N SER A 41 1.26 -3.85 -20.80
CA SER A 41 0.48 -2.75 -20.23
C SER A 41 1.32 -2.04 -19.17
N GLY A 42 1.15 -0.72 -19.07
CA GLY A 42 1.98 0.08 -18.18
C GLY A 42 1.60 1.55 -18.13
N ALA A 43 2.60 2.42 -18.00
CA ALA A 43 2.40 3.85 -17.82
C ALA A 43 3.53 4.69 -18.44
N LEU A 44 3.22 5.95 -18.75
CA LEU A 44 4.24 6.96 -19.05
C LEU A 44 4.68 7.59 -17.72
N LEU A 45 5.95 7.45 -17.38
CA LEU A 45 6.54 7.93 -16.13
C LEU A 45 7.86 8.66 -16.39
N PRO A 46 8.31 9.55 -15.50
CA PRO A 46 9.63 10.16 -15.59
C PRO A 46 10.72 9.10 -15.67
N MET A 47 11.69 9.26 -16.58
CA MET A 47 12.76 8.27 -16.82
C MET A 47 13.54 7.90 -15.54
N THR A 48 13.60 8.78 -14.55
CA THR A 48 14.28 8.45 -13.30
C THR A 48 13.55 7.46 -12.41
N ALA A 49 12.25 7.24 -12.58
CA ALA A 49 11.54 6.20 -11.82
C ALA A 49 12.14 4.81 -12.11
N PRO A 50 12.21 4.33 -13.37
CA PRO A 50 12.85 3.05 -13.67
C PRO A 50 14.37 3.07 -13.44
N MET A 51 15.08 4.20 -13.62
CA MET A 51 16.51 4.28 -13.28
C MET A 51 16.78 4.13 -11.77
N PHE A 52 15.91 4.73 -10.95
CA PHE A 52 15.97 4.60 -9.50
C PHE A 52 15.74 3.15 -9.08
N ALA A 53 14.72 2.48 -9.62
CA ALA A 53 14.52 1.05 -9.42
C ALA A 53 15.72 0.21 -9.87
N ALA A 54 16.26 0.51 -11.06
CA ALA A 54 17.41 -0.20 -11.63
C ALA A 54 18.68 -0.13 -10.76
N SER A 55 18.81 0.92 -9.93
CA SER A 55 19.92 1.04 -8.97
C SER A 55 19.97 -0.10 -7.95
N PHE A 56 18.87 -0.83 -7.77
CA PHE A 56 18.73 -1.92 -6.80
C PHE A 56 18.47 -3.30 -7.46
N ASN A 57 18.47 -3.39 -8.80
CA ASN A 57 18.16 -4.62 -9.55
C ASN A 57 19.14 -5.79 -9.35
N LYS A 58 20.31 -5.55 -8.75
CA LYS A 58 21.30 -6.61 -8.47
C LYS A 58 20.96 -7.43 -7.22
N LEU A 59 19.99 -6.99 -6.42
CA LEU A 59 19.66 -7.57 -5.12
C LEU A 59 18.65 -8.73 -5.17
N PRO A 60 17.60 -8.70 -6.02
CA PRO A 60 16.65 -9.80 -6.12
C PRO A 60 17.35 -11.13 -6.42
N PHE A 61 17.04 -12.16 -5.62
CA PHE A 61 17.58 -13.52 -5.74
C PHE A 61 19.11 -13.65 -5.58
N ALA A 62 19.79 -12.60 -5.11
CA ALA A 62 21.24 -12.58 -4.89
C ALA A 62 21.55 -12.31 -3.41
N PRO A 63 21.46 -13.31 -2.50
CA PRO A 63 21.60 -13.10 -1.06
C PRO A 63 22.99 -12.58 -0.64
N GLN A 64 23.99 -12.77 -1.49
CA GLN A 64 25.37 -12.30 -1.31
C GLN A 64 25.50 -10.78 -1.56
N GLU A 65 24.63 -10.23 -2.41
CA GLU A 65 24.60 -8.81 -2.72
C GLU A 65 23.87 -8.06 -1.60
N LYS A 66 24.47 -6.96 -1.14
CA LYS A 66 23.90 -6.11 -0.09
C LYS A 66 23.80 -4.69 -0.59
N VAL A 67 22.85 -3.94 -0.02
CA VAL A 67 22.78 -2.51 -0.26
C VAL A 67 24.03 -1.84 0.29
N THR A 68 24.79 -1.18 -0.58
CA THR A 68 26.00 -0.45 -0.20
C THR A 68 25.69 1.02 0.04
N ALA A 69 26.54 1.70 0.80
CA ALA A 69 26.42 3.14 1.04
C ALA A 69 26.48 3.94 -0.28
N ASP A 70 27.33 3.52 -1.22
CA ASP A 70 27.45 4.16 -2.54
C ASP A 70 26.16 4.06 -3.36
N MET A 71 25.46 2.91 -3.32
CA MET A 71 24.14 2.76 -3.95
C MET A 71 23.13 3.74 -3.37
N LEU A 72 23.11 3.89 -2.04
CA LEU A 72 22.20 4.82 -1.37
C LEU A 72 22.52 6.28 -1.70
N VAL A 73 23.80 6.66 -1.68
CA VAL A 73 24.22 8.03 -2.04
C VAL A 73 23.85 8.36 -3.48
N LYS A 74 24.08 7.44 -4.42
CA LYS A 74 23.66 7.61 -5.82
C LYS A 74 22.15 7.76 -5.93
N ALA A 75 21.38 6.90 -5.29
CA ALA A 75 19.93 6.97 -5.27
C ALA A 75 19.38 8.29 -4.68
N MET A 76 19.98 8.77 -3.58
CA MET A 76 19.61 10.05 -2.96
C MET A 76 19.93 11.26 -3.85
N SER A 77 20.92 11.16 -4.73
CA SER A 77 21.33 12.23 -5.64
C SER A 77 20.43 12.38 -6.87
N LEU A 78 19.60 11.39 -7.18
CA LEU A 78 18.70 11.42 -8.34
C LEU A 78 17.66 12.54 -8.20
N ARG A 79 17.30 13.15 -9.33
CA ARG A 79 16.31 14.23 -9.43
C ARG A 79 15.30 13.89 -10.51
N TRP A 80 14.04 14.29 -10.35
CA TRP A 80 13.00 14.08 -11.35
C TRP A 80 13.29 14.92 -12.62
N PRO A 81 13.51 14.30 -13.79
CA PRO A 81 13.61 15.01 -15.06
C PRO A 81 12.22 15.19 -15.66
N SER A 82 12.12 16.05 -16.68
CA SER A 82 10.90 16.28 -17.45
C SER A 82 10.64 15.21 -18.52
N SER A 83 11.62 14.36 -18.87
CA SER A 83 11.46 13.34 -19.91
C SER A 83 10.64 12.15 -19.42
N LEU A 84 9.57 11.84 -20.15
CA LEU A 84 8.73 10.68 -19.91
C LEU A 84 9.20 9.48 -20.74
N THR A 85 9.07 8.30 -20.16
CA THR A 85 9.30 7.02 -20.83
C THR A 85 8.16 6.07 -20.54
N PHE A 86 7.89 5.16 -21.46
CA PHE A 86 6.95 4.09 -21.20
C PHE A 86 7.62 3.03 -20.32
N VAL A 87 6.95 2.67 -19.23
CA VAL A 87 7.38 1.61 -18.34
C VAL A 87 6.31 0.54 -18.29
N SER A 88 6.71 -0.70 -18.57
CA SER A 88 5.85 -1.88 -18.54
C SER A 88 5.62 -2.32 -17.09
N LEU A 89 4.34 -2.41 -16.69
CA LEU A 89 3.89 -2.80 -15.33
C LEU A 89 2.69 -3.77 -15.40
N PRO A 90 2.74 -4.84 -16.22
CA PRO A 90 1.56 -5.69 -16.48
C PRO A 90 1.02 -6.37 -15.21
N ASN A 91 1.87 -6.65 -14.22
CA ASN A 91 1.49 -7.29 -12.97
C ASN A 91 0.80 -6.34 -11.98
N THR A 92 0.97 -5.02 -12.08
CA THR A 92 0.44 -4.06 -11.10
C THR A 92 -0.63 -3.12 -11.64
N VAL A 93 -0.62 -2.88 -12.95
CA VAL A 93 -1.56 -1.96 -13.61
C VAL A 93 -3.01 -2.45 -13.61
N ILE A 94 -3.20 -3.76 -13.46
CA ILE A 94 -4.51 -4.41 -13.37
C ILE A 94 -5.26 -4.10 -12.06
N TYR A 95 -4.54 -3.67 -11.03
CA TYR A 95 -5.13 -3.44 -9.72
C TYR A 95 -5.87 -2.09 -9.67
N PRO A 96 -6.99 -2.03 -8.93
CA PRO A 96 -7.81 -0.83 -8.86
C PRO A 96 -7.01 0.30 -8.17
N PRO A 97 -7.14 1.57 -8.63
CA PRO A 97 -6.44 2.70 -8.01
C PRO A 97 -6.74 2.86 -6.51
N THR A 98 -7.93 2.44 -6.07
CA THR A 98 -8.38 2.51 -4.67
C THR A 98 -7.49 1.70 -3.73
N SER A 99 -6.88 0.61 -4.20
CA SER A 99 -5.97 -0.20 -3.38
C SER A 99 -4.63 0.49 -3.09
N TYR A 100 -4.32 1.59 -3.79
CA TYR A 100 -3.10 2.36 -3.60
C TYR A 100 -3.29 3.69 -2.88
N VAL A 101 -4.50 4.02 -2.42
CA VAL A 101 -4.81 5.34 -1.83
C VAL A 101 -3.81 5.73 -0.74
N GLY A 102 -3.43 4.77 0.13
CA GLY A 102 -2.42 4.98 1.15
C GLY A 102 -1.10 5.46 0.58
N ALA A 103 -0.46 4.67 -0.28
CA ALA A 103 0.81 5.03 -0.90
C ALA A 103 0.72 6.30 -1.77
N VAL A 104 -0.39 6.51 -2.49
CA VAL A 104 -0.62 7.71 -3.31
C VAL A 104 -0.63 8.97 -2.46
N THR A 105 -1.27 8.96 -1.28
CA THR A 105 -1.25 10.14 -0.39
C THR A 105 0.16 10.55 0.00
N GLY A 106 1.05 9.59 0.24
CA GLY A 106 2.46 9.83 0.52
C GLY A 106 3.21 10.41 -0.68
N VAL A 107 2.93 9.94 -1.90
CA VAL A 107 3.51 10.53 -3.12
C VAL A 107 3.01 11.96 -3.36
N LEU A 108 1.74 12.24 -3.09
CA LEU A 108 1.20 13.60 -3.21
C LEU A 108 1.91 14.56 -2.25
N TRP A 109 2.17 14.15 -1.00
CA TRP A 109 2.99 14.91 -0.06
C TRP A 109 4.44 15.05 -0.52
N ALA A 110 5.02 14.00 -1.11
CA ALA A 110 6.36 14.09 -1.68
C ALA A 110 6.45 15.10 -2.83
N HIS A 111 5.39 15.20 -3.64
CA HIS A 111 5.31 16.16 -4.72
C HIS A 111 5.24 17.60 -4.18
N THR A 112 4.43 17.88 -3.15
CA THR A 112 4.36 19.23 -2.56
C THR A 112 5.66 19.65 -1.87
N LEU A 113 6.44 18.70 -1.36
CA LEU A 113 7.76 18.93 -0.76
C LEU A 113 8.91 18.95 -1.78
N HIS A 114 8.63 18.78 -3.08
CA HIS A 114 9.64 18.65 -4.14
C HIS A 114 10.71 17.58 -3.82
N ALA A 115 10.29 16.46 -3.24
CA ALA A 115 11.18 15.38 -2.82
C ALA A 115 11.86 14.68 -4.02
N THR A 116 13.05 14.14 -3.78
CA THR A 116 13.77 13.28 -4.75
C THR A 116 13.06 11.93 -4.92
N PRO A 117 13.34 11.12 -5.97
CA PRO A 117 12.76 9.79 -6.11
C PRO A 117 12.92 8.89 -4.89
N PHE A 118 14.09 8.98 -4.24
CA PHE A 118 14.35 8.33 -2.97
C PHE A 118 13.38 8.81 -1.89
N GLY A 119 13.27 10.12 -1.65
CA GLY A 119 12.34 10.68 -0.66
C GLY A 119 10.88 10.35 -0.96
N THR A 120 10.49 10.34 -2.24
CA THR A 120 9.15 9.97 -2.69
C THR A 120 8.79 8.54 -2.31
N LEU A 121 9.71 7.57 -2.45
CA LEU A 121 9.48 6.19 -2.03
C LEU A 121 9.20 6.09 -0.52
N TYR A 122 10.02 6.73 0.32
CA TYR A 122 9.82 6.67 1.77
C TYR A 122 8.56 7.41 2.21
N LEU A 123 8.25 8.55 1.61
CA LEU A 123 7.00 9.25 1.88
C LEU A 123 5.79 8.43 1.43
N ALA A 124 5.87 7.70 0.30
CA ALA A 124 4.85 6.75 -0.13
C ALA A 124 4.64 5.65 0.92
N ARG A 125 5.71 5.04 1.44
CA ARG A 125 5.64 4.04 2.52
C ARG A 125 5.02 4.61 3.80
N ILE A 126 5.39 5.82 4.20
CA ILE A 126 4.81 6.50 5.38
C ILE A 126 3.32 6.75 5.17
N GLY A 127 2.94 7.31 4.02
CA GLY A 127 1.53 7.54 3.67
C GLY A 127 0.73 6.24 3.68
N ASN A 128 1.29 5.16 3.12
CA ASN A 128 0.66 3.85 3.13
C ASN A 128 0.45 3.35 4.56
N LEU A 129 1.49 3.41 5.40
CA LEU A 129 1.42 2.98 6.80
C LEU A 129 0.35 3.75 7.58
N VAL A 130 0.36 5.09 7.48
CA VAL A 130 -0.59 5.94 8.22
C VAL A 130 -2.02 5.63 7.84
N ILE A 131 -2.32 5.52 6.54
CA ILE A 131 -3.69 5.24 6.08
C ILE A 131 -4.11 3.81 6.43
N ASN A 132 -3.25 2.82 6.22
CA ASN A 132 -3.56 1.42 6.53
C ASN A 132 -3.81 1.21 8.02
N VAL A 133 -3.00 1.84 8.88
CA VAL A 133 -3.21 1.84 10.34
C VAL A 133 -4.51 2.55 10.70
N GLY A 134 -4.79 3.72 10.11
CA GLY A 134 -6.05 4.43 10.35
C GLY A 134 -7.29 3.59 10.02
N VAL A 135 -7.31 2.96 8.85
CA VAL A 135 -8.39 2.05 8.43
C VAL A 135 -8.50 0.85 9.37
N SER A 136 -7.37 0.28 9.77
CA SER A 136 -7.32 -0.85 10.70
C SER A 136 -7.85 -0.47 12.09
N VAL A 137 -7.52 0.71 12.61
CA VAL A 137 -8.06 1.23 13.87
C VAL A 137 -9.57 1.43 13.77
N CYS A 138 -10.07 1.99 12.66
CA CYS A 138 -11.51 2.10 12.42
C CYS A 138 -12.21 0.73 12.46
N ALA A 139 -11.60 -0.31 11.89
CA ALA A 139 -12.12 -1.68 11.96
C ALA A 139 -12.23 -2.17 13.42
N LEU A 140 -11.19 -1.97 14.22
CA LEU A 140 -11.16 -2.37 15.62
C LEU A 140 -12.19 -1.62 16.49
N LEU A 141 -12.38 -0.33 16.23
CA LEU A 141 -13.38 0.48 16.92
C LEU A 141 -14.81 0.08 16.57
N LEU A 142 -15.05 -0.41 15.34
CA LEU A 142 -16.37 -0.85 14.88
C LEU A 142 -16.80 -2.20 15.47
N SER A 143 -15.84 -3.09 15.76
CA SER A 143 -16.12 -4.42 16.33
C SER A 143 -15.10 -4.79 17.42
N PRO A 144 -15.25 -4.26 18.65
CA PRO A 144 -14.34 -4.53 19.76
C PRO A 144 -14.25 -6.02 20.15
N GLU A 145 -15.34 -6.77 19.97
CA GLU A 145 -15.45 -8.19 20.30
C GLU A 145 -14.55 -9.07 19.41
N ALA A 146 -14.42 -8.72 18.13
CA ALA A 146 -13.44 -9.34 17.22
C ALA A 146 -12.06 -8.69 17.31
N GLY A 147 -11.90 -7.67 18.16
CA GLY A 147 -10.72 -6.84 18.26
C GLY A 147 -9.46 -7.65 18.54
N LEU A 148 -9.51 -8.65 19.42
CA LEU A 148 -8.35 -9.51 19.72
C LEU A 148 -7.89 -10.32 18.49
N PHE A 149 -8.83 -10.90 17.74
CA PHE A 149 -8.51 -11.69 16.55
C PHE A 149 -7.98 -10.80 15.42
N LEU A 150 -8.63 -9.66 15.18
CA LEU A 150 -8.19 -8.70 14.16
C LEU A 150 -6.82 -8.12 14.51
N VAL A 151 -6.60 -7.71 15.77
CA VAL A 151 -5.29 -7.25 16.24
C VAL A 151 -4.24 -8.33 16.03
N ALA A 152 -4.51 -9.59 16.40
CA ALA A 152 -3.55 -10.68 16.25
C ALA A 152 -3.05 -10.83 14.80
N ILE A 153 -3.94 -10.68 13.81
CA ILE A 153 -3.58 -10.73 12.39
C ILE A 153 -2.83 -9.45 11.97
N LEU A 154 -3.33 -8.27 12.34
CA LEU A 154 -2.79 -6.98 11.91
C LEU A 154 -1.38 -6.70 12.45
N ILE A 155 -1.05 -7.25 13.63
CA ILE A 155 0.28 -7.10 14.24
C ILE A 155 1.28 -8.18 13.83
N LEU A 156 0.89 -9.16 13.00
CA LEU A 156 1.84 -10.14 12.49
C LEU A 156 2.99 -9.42 11.78
N PRO A 157 4.24 -9.88 11.91
CA PRO A 157 5.38 -9.20 11.30
C PRO A 157 5.22 -8.97 9.80
N MET A 158 4.59 -9.92 9.10
CA MET A 158 4.27 -9.80 7.68
C MET A 158 3.23 -8.70 7.41
N SER A 159 2.13 -8.65 8.18
CA SER A 159 1.10 -7.63 8.08
C SER A 159 1.66 -6.22 8.24
N ILE A 160 2.48 -6.01 9.27
CA ILE A 160 3.15 -4.72 9.52
C ILE A 160 4.07 -4.37 8.34
N SER A 161 4.84 -5.34 7.84
CA SER A 161 5.71 -5.14 6.68
C SER A 161 4.95 -4.75 5.42
N LEU A 162 3.76 -5.32 5.18
CA LEU A 162 2.92 -4.99 4.04
C LEU A 162 2.23 -3.62 4.20
N MET A 163 1.87 -3.23 5.43
CA MET A 163 1.34 -1.88 5.68
C MET A 163 2.42 -0.81 5.53
N ALA A 164 3.67 -1.13 5.83
CA ALA A 164 4.83 -0.24 5.77
C ALA A 164 5.56 -0.23 4.41
N SER A 165 5.12 -1.03 3.43
CA SER A 165 5.71 -1.08 2.09
C SER A 165 5.02 -0.09 1.14
N CYS A 166 5.62 0.16 -0.02
CA CYS A 166 4.95 0.84 -1.11
C CYS A 166 4.20 -0.18 -2.00
N SER A 167 3.23 -0.90 -1.44
CA SER A 167 2.35 -1.82 -2.17
C SER A 167 0.88 -1.65 -1.80
N GLN A 168 0.00 -2.31 -2.54
CA GLN A 168 -1.43 -2.34 -2.25
C GLN A 168 -1.82 -3.29 -1.12
N ASP A 169 -0.93 -4.22 -0.74
CA ASP A 169 -1.31 -5.39 0.06
C ASP A 169 -1.73 -4.98 1.47
N GLY A 170 -1.04 -3.97 2.03
CA GLY A 170 -1.41 -3.38 3.31
C GLY A 170 -2.82 -2.76 3.31
N MET A 171 -3.21 -2.11 2.21
CA MET A 171 -4.55 -1.54 2.06
C MET A 171 -5.60 -2.63 1.92
N VAL A 172 -5.33 -3.66 1.12
CA VAL A 172 -6.23 -4.82 0.98
C VAL A 172 -6.46 -5.48 2.34
N LEU A 173 -5.40 -5.69 3.11
CA LEU A 173 -5.49 -6.25 4.46
C LEU A 173 -6.34 -5.37 5.40
N ALA A 174 -6.11 -4.05 5.40
CA ALA A 174 -6.87 -3.11 6.23
C ALA A 174 -8.35 -3.06 5.83
N LEU A 175 -8.66 -3.06 4.53
CA LEU A 175 -10.03 -3.10 4.02
C LEU A 175 -10.74 -4.42 4.33
N MET A 176 -10.02 -5.55 4.30
CA MET A 176 -10.58 -6.84 4.73
C MET A 176 -10.95 -6.81 6.21
N ALA A 177 -10.07 -6.31 7.07
CA ALA A 177 -10.36 -6.15 8.51
C ALA A 177 -11.59 -5.24 8.72
N LEU A 178 -11.68 -4.12 8.00
CA LEU A 178 -12.82 -3.22 8.04
C LEU A 178 -14.12 -3.91 7.56
N GLY A 179 -14.07 -4.67 6.47
CA GLY A 179 -15.20 -5.40 5.93
C GLY A 179 -15.74 -6.45 6.91
N ILE A 180 -14.85 -7.18 7.58
CA ILE A 180 -15.20 -8.12 8.66
C ILE A 180 -15.87 -7.37 9.81
N ALA A 181 -15.29 -6.27 10.28
CA ALA A 181 -15.84 -5.48 11.38
C ALA A 181 -17.24 -4.92 11.05
N CYS A 182 -17.43 -4.39 9.84
CA CYS A 182 -18.75 -3.93 9.36
C CYS A 182 -19.77 -5.06 9.31
N THR A 183 -19.37 -6.24 8.83
CA THR A 183 -20.25 -7.42 8.74
C THR A 183 -20.66 -7.90 10.13
N LEU A 184 -19.73 -7.99 11.07
CA LEU A 184 -20.02 -8.36 12.47
C LEU A 184 -20.94 -7.35 13.15
N ARG A 185 -20.68 -6.05 12.95
CA ARG A 185 -21.55 -4.99 13.46
C ARG A 185 -22.98 -5.12 12.90
N TRP A 186 -23.11 -5.36 11.61
CA TRP A 186 -24.41 -5.56 10.97
C TRP A 186 -25.18 -6.74 11.58
N PHE A 187 -24.51 -7.89 11.77
CA PHE A 187 -25.13 -9.05 12.41
C PHE A 187 -25.57 -8.76 13.84
N ARG A 188 -24.76 -8.04 14.63
CA ARG A 188 -25.12 -7.65 15.99
C ARG A 188 -26.40 -6.81 16.03
N GLU A 189 -26.44 -5.75 15.22
CA GLU A 189 -27.60 -4.84 15.15
C GLU A 189 -28.89 -5.55 14.70
N HIS A 190 -28.80 -6.58 13.85
CA HIS A 190 -29.97 -7.37 13.44
C HIS A 190 -30.39 -8.38 14.50
N ASN A 191 -29.44 -9.01 15.20
CA ASN A 191 -29.75 -9.98 16.24
C ASN A 191 -30.37 -9.31 17.48
N GLU A 192 -29.88 -8.13 17.86
CA GLU A 192 -30.47 -7.30 18.92
C GLU A 192 -31.92 -6.87 18.58
N LYS A 193 -32.19 -6.47 17.33
CA LYS A 193 -33.55 -6.13 16.88
C LYS A 193 -34.49 -7.32 16.91
N ASN A 194 -34.02 -8.50 16.51
CA ASN A 194 -34.82 -9.73 16.57
C ASN A 194 -35.12 -10.15 18.02
N ALA A 195 -34.13 -10.03 18.92
CA ALA A 195 -34.32 -10.29 20.35
C ALA A 195 -35.30 -9.30 21.00
N LEU A 196 -35.22 -8.00 20.65
CA LEU A 196 -36.16 -6.99 21.13
C LEU A 196 -37.58 -7.23 20.61
N CYS A 197 -37.74 -7.60 19.33
CA CYS A 197 -39.04 -7.96 18.76
C CYS A 197 -39.67 -9.18 19.46
N LEU A 198 -38.86 -10.20 19.78
CA LEU A 198 -39.31 -11.38 20.54
C LEU A 198 -39.70 -11.04 21.98
N LEU A 199 -38.96 -10.15 22.65
CA LEU A 199 -39.31 -9.69 24.00
C LEU A 199 -40.57 -8.83 24.01
N VAL A 200 -40.75 -7.94 23.02
CA VAL A 200 -41.97 -7.13 22.89
C VAL A 200 -43.17 -8.01 22.58
N SER A 201 -43.06 -8.98 21.67
CA SER A 201 -44.16 -9.91 21.37
C SER A 201 -44.47 -10.87 22.53
N ALA A 202 -43.49 -11.24 23.35
CA ALA A 202 -43.71 -12.00 24.58
C ALA A 202 -44.32 -11.15 25.73
N ALA A 203 -44.16 -9.83 25.72
CA ALA A 203 -44.75 -8.92 26.72
C ALA A 203 -46.22 -8.54 26.43
N PHE A 204 -46.73 -8.86 25.23
CA PHE A 204 -48.12 -8.67 24.82
C PHE A 204 -48.96 -9.97 24.82
N LEU A 205 -48.43 -11.05 25.42
CA LEU A 205 -49.12 -12.31 25.75
C LEU A 205 -49.29 -12.43 27.27
#